data_AF-A0A2K9NK24-F1
#
_entry.id   AF-A0A2K9NK24-F1
#
_cell.length_a   1.000
_cell.length_b   1.000
_cell.length_c   1.000
_cell.angle_alpha   90.00
_cell.angle_beta   90.00
_cell.angle_gamma   90.00
#
_symmetry.space_group_name_H-M   'P 1'
#
loop_
_entity.id
_entity.type
_entity.pdbx_description
1 polymer ?
#
loop_
_entity_poly.entity_id
_entity_poly.type
_entity_poly.pdbx_seq_one_letter_code
_entity_poly.pdbx_strand_id
1 'polypeptide(L)'
;MFKNKVLHRLGIAGVAGAALLMAGQAQAQQKAASGTPLVPTPAPMCAVSPSTFQSWLAGTPTAGNPASFVPPNSATFTVNSANPDCSFYQWGQQMFLWLMSPNASGTLNLYSPSFYNVIKMGDGFNYVQNPATPPATNLKAGALPKIPLKLSVRVNKPIGAAAAERAKSRLVVNRTVIAKVTGAGAAAATSGQTVDETGQADGGVLVVNGNPVYLSGSSGPATYPVVYYGIAVNDVFNGLRVNNGNVAYFNDTTNPNVGNMPVTLAQAQQIQTASSATFADINQLAVEVKTSWVDAAYVPKAALPFLIQGTADVPAFTSSTDGNGNLVLTWDGTTMATRTLALIGMHVVGSVAGHPEMVWATFESKFNAPDNSYFYYDNTYNTTNQTCTNGGTSCVKQVPFIGAVPTLLYNGKLTSAPTSIAQTASSANNDGTINSVAATLVPTNVVRLNPWGSQQPSTAAVANSVITNNTNLLSLDLSVDGQLLTTGTNGPVLASYTQVGSIWSNGVIPFLFNTQLFGSLYLANTTMETFEQSTTQNPTAQNCFTCHSTSPGATVSHVFN
;
A
#
# COMPACT_ATOMS: atom_id res chain seq x y z
N MET A 1 19.29 -11.56 81.47
CA MET A 1 18.95 -10.28 82.12
C MET A 1 17.78 -9.64 81.38
N PHE A 2 16.63 -9.55 82.08
CA PHE A 2 15.50 -8.59 81.98
C PHE A 2 14.89 -8.25 80.59
N LYS A 3 13.68 -8.77 80.31
CA LYS A 3 12.33 -8.10 80.34
C LYS A 3 12.01 -7.37 79.01
N ASN A 4 10.81 -7.29 78.44
CA ASN A 4 9.44 -7.58 78.88
C ASN A 4 8.52 -7.62 77.62
N LYS A 5 7.36 -8.29 77.76
CA LYS A 5 6.19 -8.24 76.84
C LYS A 5 5.66 -6.80 76.69
N VAL A 6 4.98 -6.49 75.56
CA VAL A 6 3.62 -5.90 75.50
C VAL A 6 3.01 -6.09 74.10
N LEU A 7 1.82 -6.71 74.04
CA LEU A 7 0.83 -6.60 72.96
C LEU A 7 0.09 -5.25 73.12
N HIS A 8 -0.21 -4.54 72.02
CA HIS A 8 -1.45 -3.76 71.89
C HIS A 8 -1.90 -3.66 70.43
N ARG A 9 -3.22 -3.60 70.26
CA ARG A 9 -4.00 -3.73 69.02
C ARG A 9 -4.16 -2.39 68.27
N LEU A 10 -4.59 -2.56 67.00
CA LEU A 10 -5.49 -1.71 66.20
C LEU A 10 -4.92 -0.45 65.49
N GLY A 11 -5.06 -0.47 64.16
CA GLY A 11 -4.92 0.69 63.28
C GLY A 11 -5.00 0.31 61.79
N ILE A 12 -6.21 0.31 61.23
CA ILE A 12 -6.51 0.14 59.81
C ILE A 12 -5.93 1.33 59.01
N ALA A 13 -5.13 1.09 57.96
CA ALA A 13 -5.02 1.96 56.79
C ALA A 13 -4.20 1.33 55.65
N GLY A 14 -4.80 1.22 54.46
CA GLY A 14 -4.09 1.46 53.20
C GLY A 14 -3.53 0.27 52.41
N VAL A 15 -4.41 -0.53 51.78
CA VAL A 15 -4.07 -1.26 50.55
C VAL A 15 -4.04 -0.25 49.40
N ALA A 16 -2.88 0.32 49.10
CA ALA A 16 -2.68 1.19 47.92
C ALA A 16 -1.22 1.23 47.42
N GLY A 17 -0.47 0.13 47.55
CA GLY A 17 0.97 0.10 47.25
C GLY A 17 1.41 -0.69 46.02
N ALA A 18 0.54 -1.50 45.40
CA ALA A 18 0.97 -2.47 44.38
C ALA A 18 0.56 -2.12 42.93
N ALA A 19 -0.25 -1.06 42.71
CA ALA A 19 -0.71 -0.68 41.37
C ALA A 19 0.21 0.35 40.67
N LEU A 20 1.06 1.09 41.40
CA LEU A 20 1.89 2.14 40.82
C LEU A 20 3.21 1.64 40.20
N LEU A 21 3.66 0.41 40.50
CA LEU A 21 4.93 -0.12 39.98
C LEU A 21 4.80 -0.81 38.61
N MET A 22 3.58 -1.13 38.16
CA MET A 22 3.33 -1.71 36.83
C MET A 22 2.97 -0.65 35.76
N ALA A 23 2.53 0.55 36.15
CA ALA A 23 2.25 1.65 35.22
C ALA A 23 3.54 2.34 34.70
N GLY A 24 4.59 2.41 35.54
CA GLY A 24 5.86 3.04 35.18
C GLY A 24 6.69 2.27 34.14
N GLN A 25 6.54 0.94 34.06
CA GLN A 25 7.27 0.13 33.07
C GLN A 25 6.62 0.17 31.68
N ALA A 26 5.30 0.35 31.58
CA ALA A 26 4.61 0.54 30.31
C ALA A 26 4.96 1.89 29.64
N GLN A 27 5.12 2.96 30.43
CA GLN A 27 5.55 4.27 29.92
C GLN A 27 7.05 4.31 29.56
N ALA A 28 7.89 3.55 30.26
CA ALA A 28 9.32 3.43 29.93
C ALA A 28 9.56 2.61 28.65
N GLN A 29 8.72 1.61 28.36
CA GLN A 29 8.79 0.84 27.11
C GLN A 29 8.16 1.58 25.91
N GLN A 30 7.17 2.46 26.12
CA GLN A 30 6.71 3.37 25.06
C GLN A 30 7.81 4.35 24.62
N LYS A 31 8.69 4.76 25.54
CA LYS A 31 9.82 5.65 25.23
C LYS A 31 10.96 4.98 24.47
N ALA A 32 11.04 3.64 24.51
CA ALA A 32 12.02 2.86 23.75
C ALA A 32 11.58 2.57 22.30
N ALA A 33 10.28 2.69 22.00
CA ALA A 33 9.72 2.60 20.65
C ALA A 33 9.56 3.96 19.96
N SER A 34 9.61 5.07 20.70
CA SER A 34 9.51 6.45 20.18
C SER A 34 10.88 7.12 20.00
N GLY A 35 11.82 6.44 19.34
CA GLY A 35 13.09 7.04 18.98
C GLY A 35 12.96 7.98 17.79
N THR A 36 12.40 9.18 17.97
CA THR A 36 12.46 10.29 17.01
C THR A 36 13.54 11.30 17.43
N PRO A 37 14.46 11.80 16.57
CA PRO A 37 14.61 13.20 16.39
C PRO A 37 13.29 13.58 15.73
N LEU A 38 12.73 14.67 16.19
CA LEU A 38 11.69 15.24 15.37
C LEU A 38 12.38 15.61 14.05
N VAL A 39 11.91 15.06 12.91
CA VAL A 39 11.95 15.87 11.70
C VAL A 39 11.38 17.22 12.16
N PRO A 40 12.15 18.32 12.11
CA PRO A 40 11.66 19.60 12.60
C PRO A 40 10.25 19.82 12.07
N THR A 41 9.32 20.17 12.96
CA THR A 41 7.89 20.23 12.65
C THR A 41 7.69 20.97 11.32
N PRO A 42 7.02 20.39 10.31
CA PRO A 42 6.80 21.06 9.04
C PRO A 42 5.88 22.28 9.22
N ALA A 43 5.91 23.20 8.26
CA ALA A 43 4.85 24.18 8.15
C ALA A 43 3.49 23.46 8.03
N PRO A 44 2.44 23.90 8.75
CA PRO A 44 1.15 23.21 8.79
C PRO A 44 0.31 23.47 7.53
N MET A 45 0.88 23.27 6.34
CA MET A 45 0.29 23.63 5.05
C MET A 45 -0.90 22.75 4.67
N CYS A 46 -0.91 21.49 5.12
CA CYS A 46 -2.02 20.56 4.98
C CYS A 46 -2.33 19.79 6.27
N ALA A 47 -2.02 20.39 7.43
CA ALA A 47 -2.31 19.78 8.72
C ALA A 47 -3.83 19.60 8.93
N VAL A 48 -4.24 18.42 9.39
CA VAL A 48 -5.62 18.11 9.74
C VAL A 48 -5.90 18.57 11.15
N SER A 49 -6.82 19.51 11.31
CA SER A 49 -7.24 19.99 12.63
C SER A 49 -7.92 18.88 13.45
N PRO A 50 -7.92 18.96 14.79
CA PRO A 50 -8.71 18.07 15.65
C PRO A 50 -10.18 17.98 15.28
N SER A 51 -10.79 19.11 14.89
CA SER A 51 -12.19 19.12 14.44
C SER A 51 -12.41 18.37 13.13
N THR A 52 -11.47 18.46 12.19
CA THR A 52 -11.54 17.75 10.90
C THR A 52 -11.29 16.26 11.10
N PHE A 53 -10.28 15.88 11.87
CA PHE A 53 -10.04 14.47 12.19
C PHE A 53 -11.22 13.85 12.95
N GLN A 54 -11.83 14.58 13.89
CA GLN A 54 -13.00 14.11 14.62
C GLN A 54 -14.22 13.89 13.72
N SER A 55 -14.37 14.66 12.63
CA SER A 55 -15.45 14.44 11.66
C SER A 55 -15.22 13.22 10.78
N TRP A 56 -13.99 12.71 10.71
CA TRP A 56 -13.66 11.46 10.01
C TRP A 56 -13.96 10.21 10.83
N LEU A 57 -14.17 10.33 12.14
CA LEU A 57 -14.48 9.19 13.00
C LEU A 57 -15.96 8.79 12.85
N ALA A 58 -16.23 7.48 12.74
CA ALA A 58 -17.59 6.91 12.69
C ALA A 58 -18.32 6.91 14.05
N GLY A 59 -17.75 7.57 15.05
CA GLY A 59 -18.23 7.66 16.43
C GLY A 59 -17.08 7.94 17.38
N THR A 60 -17.39 8.12 18.67
CA THR A 60 -16.35 8.30 19.69
C THR A 60 -15.65 6.95 19.96
N PRO A 61 -14.33 6.83 19.75
CA PRO A 61 -13.60 5.60 20.07
C PRO A 61 -13.69 5.32 21.56
N THR A 62 -14.20 4.15 21.93
CA THR A 62 -14.21 3.70 23.33
C THR A 62 -12.89 3.01 23.68
N ALA A 63 -12.37 3.24 24.88
CA ALA A 63 -11.15 2.58 25.36
C ALA A 63 -11.27 1.05 25.24
N GLY A 64 -10.30 0.43 24.58
CA GLY A 64 -10.26 -1.03 24.36
C GLY A 64 -10.87 -1.53 23.04
N ASN A 65 -11.52 -0.66 22.26
CA ASN A 65 -12.02 -0.99 20.92
C ASN A 65 -11.21 -0.31 19.82
N PRO A 66 -11.13 -0.93 18.62
CA PRO A 66 -10.55 -0.27 17.46
C PRO A 66 -11.41 0.93 17.04
N ALA A 67 -10.77 1.98 16.54
CA ALA A 67 -11.44 3.12 15.93
C ALA A 67 -11.89 2.76 14.50
N SER A 68 -13.07 3.27 14.15
CA SER A 68 -13.66 3.20 12.80
C SER A 68 -13.80 4.60 12.22
N PHE A 69 -13.61 4.70 10.90
CA PHE A 69 -13.67 5.98 10.17
C PHE A 69 -14.80 5.96 9.15
N VAL A 70 -15.38 7.11 8.89
CA VAL A 70 -16.33 7.29 7.78
C VAL A 70 -15.56 7.61 6.50
N PRO A 71 -16.02 7.13 5.34
CA PRO A 71 -15.39 7.51 4.09
C PRO A 71 -15.62 9.01 3.77
N PRO A 72 -14.75 9.66 2.97
CA PRO A 72 -15.03 10.98 2.44
C PRO A 72 -16.29 10.95 1.54
N ASN A 73 -16.87 12.08 1.15
CA ASN A 73 -17.94 12.07 0.14
C ASN A 73 -17.36 12.46 -1.22
N SER A 74 -17.07 11.46 -2.07
CA SER A 74 -16.52 11.68 -3.41
C SER A 74 -17.50 12.41 -4.34
N ALA A 75 -18.81 12.14 -4.21
CA ALA A 75 -19.85 12.76 -5.03
C ALA A 75 -20.05 14.25 -4.75
N THR A 76 -19.71 14.72 -3.55
CA THR A 76 -19.74 16.13 -3.16
C THR A 76 -18.35 16.66 -2.83
N PHE A 77 -17.29 16.05 -3.38
CA PHE A 77 -15.92 16.48 -3.18
C PHE A 77 -15.74 17.93 -3.66
N THR A 78 -15.04 18.74 -2.87
CA THR A 78 -14.75 20.13 -3.20
C THR A 78 -13.26 20.40 -3.03
N VAL A 79 -12.72 21.16 -3.99
CA VAL A 79 -11.30 21.55 -3.99
C VAL A 79 -11.15 22.90 -3.32
N ASN A 80 -10.30 22.99 -2.31
CA ASN A 80 -9.89 24.26 -1.74
C ASN A 80 -8.94 24.97 -2.71
N SER A 81 -9.37 26.07 -3.32
CA SER A 81 -8.56 26.82 -4.28
C SER A 81 -7.29 27.43 -3.70
N ALA A 82 -7.20 27.62 -2.38
CA ALA A 82 -5.98 28.11 -1.72
C ALA A 82 -4.90 27.03 -1.58
N ASN A 83 -5.27 25.76 -1.51
CA ASN A 83 -4.35 24.63 -1.49
C ASN A 83 -5.02 23.38 -2.11
N PRO A 84 -5.11 23.31 -3.45
CA PRO A 84 -5.82 22.23 -4.13
C PRO A 84 -5.29 20.85 -3.75
N ASP A 85 -3.96 20.69 -3.72
CA ASP A 85 -3.30 19.43 -3.39
C ASP A 85 -3.76 18.87 -2.05
N CYS A 86 -3.94 19.74 -1.05
CA CYS A 86 -4.36 19.32 0.27
C CYS A 86 -5.75 18.67 0.28
N SER A 87 -6.69 19.14 -0.55
CA SER A 87 -8.01 18.51 -0.68
C SER A 87 -7.90 17.08 -1.18
N PHE A 88 -7.04 16.83 -2.18
CA PHE A 88 -6.81 15.49 -2.73
C PHE A 88 -6.04 14.58 -1.77
N TYR A 89 -5.08 15.14 -1.03
CA TYR A 89 -4.32 14.38 -0.03
C TYR A 89 -5.20 13.98 1.15
N GLN A 90 -5.99 14.91 1.70
CA GLN A 90 -6.94 14.59 2.77
C GLN A 90 -8.01 13.58 2.32
N TRP A 91 -8.51 13.66 1.08
CA TRP A 91 -9.40 12.63 0.53
C TRP A 91 -8.73 11.25 0.53
N GLY A 92 -7.48 11.16 0.05
CA GLY A 92 -6.72 9.91 0.04
C GLY A 92 -6.52 9.36 1.44
N GLN A 93 -6.09 10.21 2.39
CA GLN A 93 -5.88 9.84 3.78
C GLN A 93 -7.16 9.33 4.44
N GLN A 94 -8.29 10.02 4.26
CA GLN A 94 -9.57 9.61 4.82
C GLN A 94 -10.05 8.30 4.20
N MET A 95 -9.88 8.09 2.89
CA MET A 95 -10.18 6.82 2.23
C MET A 95 -9.36 5.66 2.82
N PHE A 96 -8.05 5.84 2.98
CA PHE A 96 -7.20 4.81 3.59
C PHE A 96 -7.68 4.46 5.00
N LEU A 97 -7.94 5.46 5.84
CA LEU A 97 -8.45 5.25 7.20
C LEU A 97 -9.78 4.51 7.21
N TRP A 98 -10.72 4.85 6.33
CA TRP A 98 -11.99 4.14 6.19
C TRP A 98 -11.76 2.68 5.76
N LEU A 99 -11.08 2.46 4.63
CA LEU A 99 -10.84 1.13 4.05
C LEU A 99 -10.16 0.19 5.03
N MET A 100 -9.20 0.71 5.81
CA MET A 100 -8.39 -0.02 6.79
C MET A 100 -8.96 -0.05 8.20
N SER A 101 -10.18 0.45 8.39
CA SER A 101 -10.88 0.38 9.68
C SER A 101 -11.95 -0.71 9.71
N PRO A 102 -12.27 -1.26 10.89
CA PRO A 102 -13.28 -2.30 11.00
C PRO A 102 -14.69 -1.75 10.75
N ASN A 103 -15.48 -2.54 10.03
CA ASN A 103 -16.91 -2.37 9.86
C ASN A 103 -17.68 -3.00 11.03
N ALA A 104 -19.02 -2.99 10.94
CA ALA A 104 -19.90 -3.55 11.98
C ALA A 104 -19.70 -5.06 12.26
N SER A 105 -19.13 -5.83 11.31
CA SER A 105 -18.81 -7.26 11.50
C SER A 105 -17.41 -7.49 12.08
N GLY A 106 -16.66 -6.41 12.36
CA GLY A 106 -15.29 -6.47 12.85
C GLY A 106 -14.25 -6.79 11.77
N THR A 107 -14.63 -6.81 10.49
CA THR A 107 -13.71 -6.98 9.34
C THR A 107 -13.38 -5.62 8.74
N LEU A 108 -12.25 -5.45 8.04
CA LEU A 108 -11.96 -4.17 7.38
C LEU A 108 -13.02 -3.83 6.31
N ASN A 109 -13.31 -2.53 6.11
CA ASN A 109 -14.25 -2.08 5.07
C ASN A 109 -13.88 -2.56 3.67
N LEU A 110 -12.58 -2.65 3.35
CA LEU A 110 -12.08 -3.21 2.09
C LEU A 110 -12.54 -4.66 1.83
N TYR A 111 -12.81 -5.42 2.88
CA TYR A 111 -13.27 -6.81 2.80
C TYR A 111 -14.76 -6.96 3.14
N SER A 112 -15.51 -5.85 3.06
CA SER A 112 -16.96 -5.87 3.18
C SER A 112 -17.63 -6.30 1.87
N PRO A 113 -18.92 -6.69 1.89
CA PRO A 113 -19.69 -7.01 0.68
C PRO A 113 -19.82 -5.88 -0.34
N SER A 114 -19.51 -4.63 0.03
CA SER A 114 -19.42 -3.51 -0.90
C SER A 114 -18.20 -3.61 -1.82
N PHE A 115 -17.29 -4.56 -1.59
CA PHE A 115 -16.07 -4.76 -2.36
C PHE A 115 -15.98 -6.16 -3.00
N TYR A 116 -15.30 -6.20 -4.14
CA TYR A 116 -15.03 -7.37 -4.95
C TYR A 116 -13.52 -7.54 -5.09
N ASN A 117 -13.00 -8.73 -4.79
CA ASN A 117 -11.62 -9.07 -5.15
C ASN A 117 -11.55 -9.34 -6.64
N VAL A 118 -10.52 -8.80 -7.30
CA VAL A 118 -10.29 -8.98 -8.73
C VAL A 118 -9.23 -10.05 -8.93
N ILE A 119 -9.60 -11.11 -9.64
CA ILE A 119 -8.78 -12.28 -9.90
C ILE A 119 -8.61 -12.42 -11.42
N LYS A 120 -7.40 -12.23 -11.93
CA LYS A 120 -7.06 -12.55 -13.33
C LYS A 120 -7.42 -14.01 -13.67
N MET A 121 -7.98 -14.32 -14.83
CA MET A 121 -8.18 -15.69 -15.28
C MET A 121 -7.95 -15.71 -16.79
N GLY A 122 -6.82 -16.31 -17.20
CA GLY A 122 -6.36 -16.19 -18.59
C GLY A 122 -6.17 -14.71 -18.98
N ASP A 123 -6.85 -14.30 -20.06
CA ASP A 123 -6.78 -12.94 -20.60
C ASP A 123 -7.77 -11.96 -19.94
N GLY A 124 -8.66 -12.41 -19.06
CA GLY A 124 -9.68 -11.57 -18.42
C GLY A 124 -9.60 -11.51 -16.89
N PHE A 125 -10.59 -10.87 -16.27
CA PHE A 125 -10.72 -10.75 -14.82
C PHE A 125 -12.06 -11.27 -14.31
N ASN A 126 -12.01 -12.01 -13.20
CA ASN A 126 -13.16 -12.43 -12.43
C ASN A 126 -13.28 -11.58 -11.16
N TYR A 127 -14.51 -11.19 -10.83
CA TYR A 127 -14.82 -10.30 -9.71
C TYR A 127 -15.57 -11.09 -8.65
N VAL A 128 -14.92 -11.34 -7.53
CA VAL A 128 -15.46 -12.16 -6.45
C VAL A 128 -15.88 -11.26 -5.30
N GLN A 129 -17.20 -11.14 -5.09
CA GLN A 129 -17.74 -10.36 -3.98
C GLN A 129 -17.29 -10.95 -2.64
N ASN A 130 -16.93 -10.07 -1.71
CA ASN A 130 -16.68 -10.50 -0.34
C ASN A 130 -17.99 -10.97 0.34
N PRO A 131 -17.94 -12.04 1.16
CA PRO A 131 -19.13 -12.58 1.81
C PRO A 131 -19.70 -11.64 2.88
N ALA A 132 -21.02 -11.68 3.06
CA ALA A 132 -21.73 -10.90 4.10
C ALA A 132 -21.41 -11.33 5.54
N THR A 133 -20.98 -12.58 5.74
CA THR A 133 -20.60 -13.11 7.04
C THR A 133 -19.11 -13.50 7.03
N PRO A 134 -18.28 -12.91 7.91
CA PRO A 134 -16.88 -13.32 8.01
C PRO A 134 -16.78 -14.80 8.44
N PRO A 135 -15.81 -15.57 7.93
CA PRO A 135 -15.41 -16.83 8.58
C PRO A 135 -15.13 -16.59 10.07
N ALA A 136 -15.63 -17.48 10.94
CA ALA A 136 -15.56 -17.32 12.38
C ALA A 136 -14.11 -17.14 12.87
N THR A 137 -13.78 -15.99 13.48
CA THR A 137 -12.52 -15.79 14.19
C THR A 137 -12.75 -15.24 15.59
N ASN A 138 -12.30 -15.99 16.60
CA ASN A 138 -12.24 -15.57 17.99
C ASN A 138 -11.17 -14.48 18.17
N LEU A 139 -11.59 -13.26 18.51
CA LEU A 139 -10.66 -12.17 18.84
C LEU A 139 -10.18 -12.30 20.28
N LYS A 140 -8.85 -12.27 20.49
CA LYS A 140 -8.28 -11.97 21.82
C LYS A 140 -8.21 -10.45 21.99
N ALA A 141 -8.49 -9.98 23.20
CA ALA A 141 -8.42 -8.56 23.55
C ALA A 141 -7.06 -7.94 23.21
N GLY A 142 -7.07 -6.79 22.52
CA GLY A 142 -5.87 -6.02 22.17
C GLY A 142 -5.19 -6.37 20.84
N ALA A 143 -5.71 -7.36 20.09
CA ALA A 143 -5.26 -7.64 18.72
C ALA A 143 -6.23 -7.00 17.71
N LEU A 144 -5.72 -6.57 16.56
CA LEU A 144 -6.56 -6.34 15.38
C LEU A 144 -7.44 -7.58 15.16
N PRO A 145 -8.66 -7.41 14.61
CA PRO A 145 -9.44 -8.54 14.17
C PRO A 145 -8.56 -9.46 13.31
N LYS A 146 -8.48 -10.76 13.63
CA LYS A 146 -7.83 -11.71 12.71
C LYS A 146 -8.67 -11.70 11.44
N ILE A 147 -8.23 -10.96 10.44
CA ILE A 147 -8.98 -10.80 9.20
C ILE A 147 -9.00 -12.18 8.53
N PRO A 148 -10.17 -12.80 8.27
CA PRO A 148 -10.24 -13.86 7.29
C PRO A 148 -10.07 -13.20 5.92
N LEU A 149 -8.84 -13.00 5.49
CA LEU A 149 -8.56 -12.53 4.14
C LEU A 149 -8.87 -13.70 3.20
N LYS A 150 -9.99 -13.64 2.47
CA LYS A 150 -10.11 -14.46 1.25
C LYS A 150 -9.40 -13.76 0.11
N LEU A 151 -8.10 -13.53 0.26
CA LEU A 151 -7.26 -13.18 -0.88
C LEU A 151 -6.97 -14.49 -1.61
N SER A 152 -7.40 -14.60 -2.87
CA SER A 152 -6.80 -15.56 -3.80
C SER A 152 -5.50 -14.92 -4.27
N VAL A 153 -4.47 -14.99 -3.43
CA VAL A 153 -3.25 -14.23 -3.67
C VAL A 153 -2.54 -14.79 -4.89
N ARG A 154 -2.19 -13.90 -5.82
CA ARG A 154 -1.33 -14.20 -6.97
C ARG A 154 -0.04 -13.43 -6.83
N VAL A 155 1.01 -14.03 -7.37
CA VAL A 155 2.36 -13.66 -6.94
C VAL A 155 2.93 -12.53 -7.78
N ASN A 156 2.74 -12.46 -9.12
CA ASN A 156 3.27 -11.37 -9.97
C ASN A 156 2.72 -11.32 -11.42
N LYS A 157 2.95 -10.18 -12.10
CA LYS A 157 2.70 -9.85 -13.53
C LYS A 157 3.70 -10.53 -14.48
N PRO A 158 3.35 -10.98 -15.72
CA PRO A 158 4.31 -11.50 -16.67
C PRO A 158 5.09 -10.37 -17.34
N ILE A 159 6.28 -10.70 -17.79
CA ILE A 159 7.06 -9.82 -18.65
C ILE A 159 6.59 -9.99 -20.11
N GLY A 160 5.84 -9.02 -20.65
CA GLY A 160 5.55 -8.95 -22.09
C GLY A 160 6.82 -8.73 -22.92
N ALA A 161 6.83 -9.09 -24.21
CA ALA A 161 8.05 -9.03 -25.05
C ALA A 161 8.78 -7.66 -25.05
N ALA A 162 8.05 -6.55 -24.95
CA ALA A 162 8.61 -5.20 -24.85
C ALA A 162 9.16 -4.87 -23.44
N ALA A 163 8.53 -5.39 -22.39
CA ALA A 163 9.05 -5.30 -21.02
C ALA A 163 10.29 -6.21 -20.85
N ALA A 164 10.37 -7.32 -21.59
CA ALA A 164 11.52 -8.22 -21.59
C ALA A 164 12.78 -7.52 -22.09
N GLU A 165 12.68 -6.67 -23.11
CA GLU A 165 13.83 -5.86 -23.56
C GLU A 165 14.26 -4.81 -22.54
N ARG A 166 13.30 -4.17 -21.84
CA ARG A 166 13.63 -3.24 -20.73
C ARG A 166 14.25 -3.96 -19.54
N ALA A 167 13.70 -5.10 -19.13
CA ALA A 167 14.24 -5.94 -18.07
C ALA A 167 15.64 -6.47 -18.42
N LYS A 168 15.89 -6.92 -19.66
CA LYS A 168 17.23 -7.33 -20.15
C LYS A 168 18.26 -6.20 -20.07
N SER A 169 17.86 -4.95 -20.26
CA SER A 169 18.78 -3.80 -20.14
C SER A 169 19.16 -3.47 -18.68
N ARG A 170 18.32 -3.85 -17.71
CA ARG A 170 18.52 -3.65 -16.26
C ARG A 170 19.04 -4.91 -15.55
N LEU A 171 18.94 -6.08 -16.20
CA LEU A 171 19.54 -7.34 -15.78
C LEU A 171 20.99 -7.38 -16.27
N VAL A 172 21.96 -7.19 -15.36
CA VAL A 172 23.38 -7.48 -15.66
C VAL A 172 23.57 -9.00 -15.67
N VAL A 173 23.01 -9.70 -16.66
CA VAL A 173 23.29 -11.12 -16.91
C VAL A 173 23.40 -11.35 -18.41
N ASN A 174 24.57 -11.82 -18.82
CA ASN A 174 24.89 -12.17 -20.19
C ASN A 174 24.08 -13.40 -20.65
N ARG A 175 23.34 -13.21 -21.75
CA ARG A 175 22.88 -14.20 -22.75
C ARG A 175 21.67 -15.13 -22.46
N THR A 176 20.84 -15.16 -23.50
CA THR A 176 19.61 -15.89 -23.80
C THR A 176 19.68 -17.42 -23.67
N VAL A 177 18.71 -18.02 -22.99
CA VAL A 177 18.26 -19.41 -23.27
C VAL A 177 16.73 -19.45 -23.21
N ILE A 178 16.09 -19.57 -24.38
CA ILE A 178 14.66 -19.89 -24.49
C ILE A 178 14.58 -21.42 -24.56
N ALA A 179 14.15 -22.07 -23.47
CA ALA A 179 13.83 -23.49 -23.50
C ALA A 179 12.36 -23.67 -23.90
N LYS A 180 12.14 -24.16 -25.11
CA LYS A 180 10.84 -24.70 -25.57
C LYS A 180 10.46 -25.90 -24.71
N VAL A 181 9.29 -25.85 -24.08
CA VAL A 181 8.59 -27.04 -23.59
C VAL A 181 7.33 -27.24 -24.44
N THR A 182 7.25 -28.41 -25.08
CA THR A 182 6.18 -28.83 -25.99
C THR A 182 5.14 -29.70 -25.28
N GLY A 183 3.87 -29.44 -25.58
CA GLY A 183 2.70 -30.32 -25.37
C GLY A 183 1.67 -29.73 -24.41
N ALA A 184 0.39 -29.49 -24.75
CA ALA A 184 -0.36 -29.66 -25.99
C ALA A 184 -1.61 -28.75 -25.93
N GLY A 185 -2.01 -28.19 -27.08
CA GLY A 185 -3.39 -27.73 -27.32
C GLY A 185 -3.79 -26.34 -26.84
N ALA A 186 -3.19 -25.27 -27.36
CA ALA A 186 -3.87 -23.99 -27.53
C ALA A 186 -3.34 -23.31 -28.79
N ALA A 187 -4.25 -22.86 -29.65
CA ALA A 187 -3.95 -22.22 -30.92
C ALA A 187 -2.98 -21.06 -30.72
N ALA A 188 -2.03 -20.94 -31.64
CA ALA A 188 -1.08 -19.84 -31.68
C ALA A 188 -1.83 -18.50 -31.79
N ALA A 189 -1.89 -17.76 -30.70
CA ALA A 189 -2.35 -16.39 -30.69
C ALA A 189 -1.16 -15.45 -30.94
N THR A 190 -1.36 -14.58 -31.92
CA THR A 190 -0.51 -13.47 -32.33
C THR A 190 -0.09 -12.57 -31.17
N SER A 191 1.07 -11.93 -31.29
CA SER A 191 1.70 -10.98 -30.36
C SER A 191 0.75 -9.92 -29.76
N GLY A 192 0.05 -10.27 -28.69
CA GLY A 192 -0.71 -9.36 -27.84
C GLY A 192 -0.12 -9.39 -26.42
N GLN A 193 0.13 -8.22 -25.84
CA GLN A 193 0.55 -8.12 -24.44
C GLN A 193 -0.53 -8.73 -23.54
N THR A 194 -0.18 -9.77 -22.80
CA THR A 194 -1.04 -10.30 -21.73
C THR A 194 -1.05 -9.29 -20.59
N VAL A 195 -2.18 -8.60 -20.39
CA VAL A 195 -2.37 -7.55 -19.38
C VAL A 195 -2.54 -8.21 -18.01
N ASP A 196 -1.52 -8.24 -17.18
CA ASP A 196 -1.62 -8.70 -15.78
C ASP A 196 -1.31 -7.57 -14.83
N GLU A 197 -2.20 -7.38 -13.87
CA GLU A 197 -2.19 -6.26 -12.95
C GLU A 197 -1.92 -6.71 -11.51
N THR A 198 -1.92 -8.02 -11.29
CA THR A 198 -1.84 -8.67 -9.97
C THR A 198 -0.40 -8.86 -9.48
N GLY A 199 0.48 -7.93 -9.82
CA GLY A 199 1.90 -7.97 -9.48
C GLY A 199 2.58 -6.62 -9.47
N GLN A 200 3.91 -6.65 -9.36
CA GLN A 200 4.76 -5.48 -9.65
C GLN A 200 4.43 -4.94 -11.06
N ALA A 201 4.33 -3.62 -11.20
CA ALA A 201 4.14 -2.91 -12.47
C ALA A 201 5.01 -3.38 -13.66
N ASP A 202 6.25 -3.81 -13.44
CA ASP A 202 7.25 -4.21 -14.45
C ASP A 202 7.42 -5.73 -14.64
N GLY A 203 6.71 -6.54 -13.85
CA GLY A 203 6.83 -8.01 -13.85
C GLY A 203 7.99 -8.57 -13.01
N GLY A 204 8.70 -7.72 -12.27
CA GLY A 204 9.68 -8.11 -11.28
C GLY A 204 9.06 -8.79 -10.06
N VAL A 205 9.85 -9.61 -9.39
CA VAL A 205 9.46 -10.21 -8.10
C VAL A 205 10.19 -9.48 -6.99
N LEU A 206 9.44 -8.85 -6.10
CA LEU A 206 10.00 -8.20 -4.92
C LEU A 206 10.28 -9.27 -3.85
N VAL A 207 11.56 -9.42 -3.51
CA VAL A 207 12.05 -10.44 -2.58
C VAL A 207 12.43 -9.81 -1.25
N VAL A 208 11.87 -10.31 -0.15
CA VAL A 208 12.22 -9.89 1.23
C VAL A 208 13.27 -10.82 1.82
N ASN A 209 13.83 -10.47 2.96
CA ASN A 209 14.75 -11.36 3.67
C ASN A 209 13.98 -12.50 4.35
N GLY A 210 14.37 -13.75 4.11
CA GLY A 210 13.73 -14.90 4.72
C GLY A 210 14.17 -16.24 4.13
N ASN A 211 13.72 -17.32 4.74
CA ASN A 211 13.89 -18.69 4.25
C ASN A 211 12.53 -19.26 3.82
N PRO A 212 12.48 -20.19 2.85
CA PRO A 212 11.23 -20.83 2.47
C PRO A 212 10.56 -21.52 3.67
N VAL A 213 9.23 -21.47 3.73
CA VAL A 213 8.42 -22.16 4.74
C VAL A 213 7.67 -23.30 4.07
N TYR A 214 8.15 -24.53 4.27
CA TYR A 214 7.56 -25.74 3.71
C TYR A 214 6.18 -26.05 4.32
N LEU A 215 5.28 -26.60 3.49
CA LEU A 215 3.95 -27.02 3.95
C LEU A 215 4.02 -28.27 4.82
N SER A 216 4.99 -29.15 4.58
CA SER A 216 5.24 -30.35 5.38
C SER A 216 6.73 -30.71 5.37
N GLY A 217 7.31 -30.99 6.54
CA GLY A 217 8.72 -31.39 6.65
C GLY A 217 9.69 -30.28 6.22
N SER A 218 10.75 -30.66 5.51
CA SER A 218 11.82 -29.77 5.04
C SER A 218 12.00 -29.78 3.51
N SER A 219 11.05 -30.35 2.77
CA SER A 219 11.10 -30.53 1.31
C SER A 219 9.69 -30.52 0.71
N GLY A 220 9.58 -30.22 -0.59
CA GLY A 220 8.30 -30.16 -1.31
C GLY A 220 7.77 -28.74 -1.44
N PRO A 221 6.46 -28.55 -1.65
CA PRO A 221 5.87 -27.21 -1.77
C PRO A 221 6.16 -26.34 -0.55
N ALA A 222 6.51 -25.07 -0.80
CA ALA A 222 6.82 -24.09 0.23
C ALA A 222 6.33 -22.69 -0.18
N THR A 223 6.05 -21.85 0.81
CA THR A 223 5.94 -20.41 0.58
C THR A 223 7.33 -19.78 0.61
N TYR A 224 7.56 -18.75 -0.19
CA TYR A 224 8.85 -18.10 -0.34
C TYR A 224 8.80 -16.64 0.13
N PRO A 225 9.96 -16.02 0.46
CA PRO A 225 10.06 -14.63 0.91
C PRO A 225 9.86 -13.64 -0.24
N VAL A 226 8.66 -13.63 -0.80
CA VAL A 226 8.23 -12.72 -1.87
C VAL A 226 7.07 -11.87 -1.39
N VAL A 227 6.90 -10.71 -2.03
CA VAL A 227 5.72 -9.85 -1.84
C VAL A 227 4.58 -10.35 -2.72
N TYR A 228 3.39 -10.27 -2.16
CA TYR A 228 2.13 -10.74 -2.70
C TYR A 228 1.23 -9.56 -3.00
N TYR A 229 0.38 -9.65 -4.02
CA TYR A 229 -0.46 -8.53 -4.45
C TYR A 229 -1.94 -8.90 -4.49
N GLY A 230 -2.80 -7.92 -4.20
CA GLY A 230 -4.24 -8.04 -4.31
C GLY A 230 -4.85 -6.79 -4.93
N ILE A 231 -5.92 -6.97 -5.71
CA ILE A 231 -6.73 -5.88 -6.25
C ILE A 231 -8.16 -6.07 -5.76
N ALA A 232 -8.80 -4.97 -5.36
CA ALA A 232 -10.21 -4.94 -5.06
C ALA A 232 -10.87 -3.70 -5.66
N VAL A 233 -12.14 -3.82 -6.03
CA VAL A 233 -12.97 -2.69 -6.49
C VAL A 233 -14.26 -2.64 -5.70
N ASN A 234 -14.88 -1.46 -5.60
CA ASN A 234 -16.20 -1.37 -4.97
C ASN A 234 -17.35 -1.76 -5.92
N ASP A 235 -18.54 -1.85 -5.36
CA ASP A 235 -19.80 -2.16 -6.03
C ASP A 235 -20.17 -1.17 -7.15
N VAL A 236 -19.88 0.12 -7.01
CA VAL A 236 -20.06 1.11 -8.09
C VAL A 236 -19.17 0.80 -9.29
N PHE A 237 -17.87 0.54 -9.06
CA PHE A 237 -16.94 0.18 -10.14
C PHE A 237 -17.38 -1.11 -10.84
N ASN A 238 -17.60 -2.18 -10.08
CA ASN A 238 -17.99 -3.47 -10.65
C ASN A 238 -19.36 -3.40 -11.33
N GLY A 239 -20.31 -2.68 -10.74
CA GLY A 239 -21.64 -2.44 -11.31
C GLY A 239 -21.55 -1.74 -12.65
N LEU A 240 -20.67 -0.74 -12.79
CA LEU A 240 -20.44 -0.07 -14.07
C LEU A 240 -19.80 -1.04 -15.08
N ARG A 241 -18.74 -1.76 -14.68
CA ARG A 241 -18.06 -2.72 -15.55
C ARG A 241 -19.02 -3.78 -16.10
N VAL A 242 -19.89 -4.34 -15.25
CA VAL A 242 -20.83 -5.41 -15.65
C VAL A 242 -21.99 -4.87 -16.49
N ASN A 243 -22.45 -3.65 -16.24
CA ASN A 243 -23.68 -3.12 -16.82
C ASN A 243 -23.46 -1.91 -17.74
N ASN A 244 -22.23 -1.65 -18.19
CA ASN A 244 -21.85 -0.44 -18.92
C ASN A 244 -22.78 -0.11 -20.09
N GLY A 245 -23.21 -1.10 -20.88
CA GLY A 245 -24.13 -0.92 -22.02
C GLY A 245 -25.55 -0.45 -21.65
N ASN A 246 -25.94 -0.56 -20.38
CA ASN A 246 -27.24 -0.12 -19.85
C ASN A 246 -27.14 1.20 -19.07
N VAL A 247 -25.96 1.80 -18.95
CA VAL A 247 -25.73 3.04 -18.19
C VAL A 247 -25.75 4.23 -19.13
N ALA A 248 -26.81 5.04 -19.08
CA ALA A 248 -27.06 6.11 -20.04
C ALA A 248 -25.89 7.11 -20.14
N TYR A 249 -25.38 7.62 -19.02
CA TYR A 249 -24.28 8.60 -19.05
C TYR A 249 -22.99 8.02 -19.66
N PHE A 250 -22.75 6.72 -19.48
CA PHE A 250 -21.53 6.07 -19.94
C PHE A 250 -21.51 5.92 -21.46
N ASN A 251 -22.69 5.85 -22.09
CA ASN A 251 -22.88 5.70 -23.53
C ASN A 251 -23.31 6.99 -24.23
N ASP A 252 -23.41 8.11 -23.51
CA ASP A 252 -23.84 9.39 -24.08
C ASP A 252 -22.71 10.03 -24.89
N THR A 253 -22.72 9.82 -26.22
CA THR A 253 -21.72 10.37 -27.14
C THR A 253 -21.73 11.90 -27.24
N THR A 254 -22.72 12.58 -26.67
CA THR A 254 -22.76 14.05 -26.59
C THR A 254 -22.03 14.58 -25.35
N ASN A 255 -21.77 13.71 -24.37
CA ASN A 255 -21.07 14.05 -23.14
C ASN A 255 -19.55 13.94 -23.36
N PRO A 256 -18.75 14.98 -23.03
CA PRO A 256 -17.30 14.87 -23.07
C PRO A 256 -16.73 13.81 -22.11
N ASN A 257 -17.55 13.31 -21.18
CA ASN A 257 -17.22 12.22 -20.25
C ASN A 257 -17.72 10.84 -20.69
N VAL A 258 -18.03 10.65 -21.98
CA VAL A 258 -18.42 9.32 -22.50
C VAL A 258 -17.36 8.28 -22.14
N GLY A 259 -17.80 7.10 -21.68
CA GLY A 259 -16.91 6.03 -21.25
C GLY A 259 -16.11 6.28 -19.97
N ASN A 260 -16.36 7.37 -19.22
CA ASN A 260 -15.62 7.69 -17.99
C ASN A 260 -16.23 7.05 -16.72
N MET A 261 -15.41 7.01 -15.66
CA MET A 261 -15.87 6.71 -14.30
C MET A 261 -16.89 7.76 -13.81
N PRO A 262 -17.82 7.39 -12.91
CA PRO A 262 -18.84 8.31 -12.43
C PRO A 262 -18.20 9.41 -11.57
N VAL A 263 -18.64 10.66 -11.77
CA VAL A 263 -18.18 11.85 -11.04
C VAL A 263 -19.31 12.55 -10.29
N THR A 264 -20.52 11.97 -10.28
CA THR A 264 -21.69 12.50 -9.56
C THR A 264 -22.50 11.37 -8.96
N LEU A 265 -23.28 11.68 -7.91
CA LEU A 265 -24.23 10.74 -7.33
C LEU A 265 -25.26 10.27 -8.36
N ALA A 266 -25.74 11.15 -9.24
CA ALA A 266 -26.71 10.81 -10.28
C ALA A 266 -26.16 9.75 -11.25
N GLN A 267 -24.89 9.84 -11.64
CA GLN A 267 -24.23 8.83 -12.47
C GLN A 267 -24.08 7.49 -11.72
N ALA A 268 -23.69 7.52 -10.45
CA ALA A 268 -23.65 6.32 -9.62
C ALA A 268 -25.03 5.66 -9.45
N GLN A 269 -26.10 6.46 -9.35
CA GLN A 269 -27.48 5.97 -9.26
C GLN A 269 -27.95 5.30 -10.57
N GLN A 270 -27.48 5.77 -11.73
CA GLN A 270 -27.72 5.07 -13.00
C GLN A 270 -27.07 3.68 -13.00
N ILE A 271 -25.82 3.58 -12.50
CA ILE A 271 -25.11 2.30 -12.36
C ILE A 271 -25.86 1.37 -11.39
N GLN A 272 -26.29 1.89 -10.24
CA GLN A 272 -27.06 1.14 -9.25
C GLN A 272 -28.36 0.58 -9.87
N THR A 273 -29.08 1.42 -10.62
CA THR A 273 -30.32 1.03 -11.30
C THR A 273 -30.07 -0.05 -12.35
N ALA A 274 -29.04 0.13 -13.20
CA ALA A 274 -28.66 -0.86 -14.21
C ALA A 274 -28.23 -2.19 -13.60
N SER A 275 -27.61 -2.16 -12.41
CA SER A 275 -27.17 -3.35 -11.67
C SER A 275 -28.30 -4.06 -10.92
N SER A 276 -29.50 -3.49 -10.84
CA SER A 276 -30.60 -3.99 -10.00
C SER A 276 -30.16 -4.28 -8.56
N ALA A 277 -29.28 -3.43 -8.02
CA ALA A 277 -28.64 -3.60 -6.71
C ALA A 277 -28.81 -2.34 -5.84
N THR A 278 -28.40 -2.42 -4.58
CA THR A 278 -28.26 -1.26 -3.69
C THR A 278 -26.81 -1.14 -3.27
N PHE A 279 -26.24 0.04 -3.41
CA PHE A 279 -24.85 0.31 -3.04
C PHE A 279 -24.81 1.07 -1.72
N ALA A 280 -24.24 0.46 -0.68
CA ALA A 280 -24.21 1.05 0.67
C ALA A 280 -23.36 2.33 0.70
N ASP A 281 -22.29 2.34 -0.08
CA ASP A 281 -21.27 3.40 -0.11
C ASP A 281 -21.31 4.18 -1.43
N ILE A 282 -22.50 4.36 -2.03
CA ILE A 282 -22.65 4.97 -3.36
C ILE A 282 -22.01 6.36 -3.51
N ASN A 283 -21.93 7.13 -2.42
CA ASN A 283 -21.30 8.46 -2.41
C ASN A 283 -19.78 8.41 -2.61
N GLN A 284 -19.17 7.23 -2.54
CA GLN A 284 -17.74 7.02 -2.83
C GLN A 284 -17.42 6.98 -4.31
N LEU A 285 -18.46 6.91 -5.16
CA LEU A 285 -18.31 6.73 -6.60
C LEU A 285 -17.47 5.47 -6.89
N ALA A 286 -16.71 5.43 -7.98
CA ALA A 286 -15.90 4.25 -8.30
C ALA A 286 -14.61 4.26 -7.48
N VAL A 287 -14.27 3.12 -6.87
CA VAL A 287 -13.03 2.91 -6.12
C VAL A 287 -12.34 1.63 -6.58
N GLU A 288 -11.04 1.72 -6.82
CA GLU A 288 -10.12 0.62 -7.06
C GLU A 288 -8.96 0.69 -6.07
N VAL A 289 -8.59 -0.46 -5.53
CA VAL A 289 -7.54 -0.59 -4.52
C VAL A 289 -6.57 -1.67 -4.96
N LYS A 290 -5.28 -1.36 -4.89
CA LYS A 290 -4.21 -2.37 -5.00
C LYS A 290 -3.48 -2.46 -3.67
N THR A 291 -3.13 -3.65 -3.23
CA THR A 291 -2.45 -3.90 -1.95
C THR A 291 -1.27 -4.84 -2.14
N SER A 292 -0.22 -4.63 -1.34
CA SER A 292 0.98 -5.47 -1.31
C SER A 292 1.19 -6.00 0.10
N TRP A 293 1.52 -7.29 0.17
CA TRP A 293 1.50 -8.08 1.39
C TRP A 293 2.76 -8.92 1.50
N VAL A 294 3.23 -9.15 2.71
CA VAL A 294 4.32 -10.09 2.99
C VAL A 294 3.87 -11.08 4.04
N ASP A 295 4.34 -12.32 3.98
CA ASP A 295 4.15 -13.28 5.08
C ASP A 295 4.78 -12.71 6.35
N ALA A 296 4.00 -12.68 7.44
CA ALA A 296 4.43 -12.18 8.75
C ALA A 296 5.67 -12.91 9.28
N ALA A 297 5.94 -14.14 8.80
CA ALA A 297 7.16 -14.88 9.10
C ALA A 297 8.45 -14.15 8.63
N TYR A 298 8.35 -13.27 7.63
CA TYR A 298 9.48 -12.51 7.08
C TYR A 298 9.55 -11.07 7.59
N VAL A 299 8.60 -10.65 8.43
CA VAL A 299 8.57 -9.30 8.99
C VAL A 299 9.43 -9.24 10.26
N PRO A 300 10.25 -8.19 10.46
CA PRO A 300 10.92 -7.96 11.73
C PRO A 300 9.93 -7.93 12.89
N LYS A 301 10.19 -8.71 13.95
CA LYS A 301 9.27 -8.85 15.10
C LYS A 301 8.88 -7.52 15.76
N ALA A 302 9.76 -6.52 15.70
CA ALA A 302 9.50 -5.18 16.23
C ALA A 302 8.51 -4.37 15.39
N ALA A 303 8.41 -4.63 14.08
CA ALA A 303 7.49 -3.95 13.17
C ALA A 303 6.10 -4.58 13.17
N LEU A 304 6.01 -5.91 13.36
CA LEU A 304 4.77 -6.66 13.19
C LEU A 304 3.57 -6.12 14.01
N PRO A 305 3.70 -5.69 15.28
CA PRO A 305 2.57 -5.12 16.04
C PRO A 305 2.00 -3.82 15.46
N PHE A 306 2.72 -3.19 14.54
CA PHE A 306 2.38 -1.91 13.92
C PHE A 306 1.89 -2.07 12.48
N LEU A 307 1.72 -3.31 12.00
CA LEU A 307 1.21 -3.59 10.67
C LEU A 307 -0.21 -4.16 10.72
N ILE A 308 -1.02 -3.78 9.74
CA ILE A 308 -2.30 -4.42 9.47
C ILE A 308 -2.02 -5.86 9.03
N GLN A 309 -2.62 -6.81 9.75
CA GLN A 309 -2.41 -8.23 9.52
C GLN A 309 -3.71 -8.95 9.22
N GLY A 310 -3.64 -9.97 8.37
CA GLY A 310 -4.77 -10.85 8.09
C GLY A 310 -4.31 -12.22 7.61
N THR A 311 -5.22 -13.19 7.53
CA THR A 311 -4.90 -14.56 7.12
C THR A 311 -5.39 -14.82 5.71
N ALA A 312 -4.50 -15.16 4.77
CA ALA A 312 -4.79 -15.40 3.36
C ALA A 312 -4.18 -16.70 2.85
N ASP A 313 -4.73 -17.22 1.75
CA ASP A 313 -4.15 -18.32 1.01
C ASP A 313 -3.16 -17.77 -0.03
N VAL A 314 -1.90 -18.21 0.05
CA VAL A 314 -0.84 -17.85 -0.90
C VAL A 314 -0.32 -19.08 -1.65
N PRO A 315 0.18 -18.92 -2.89
CA PRO A 315 0.72 -20.04 -3.66
C PRO A 315 1.90 -20.71 -2.97
N ALA A 316 1.89 -22.04 -2.96
CA ALA A 316 3.02 -22.84 -2.51
C ALA A 316 3.80 -23.37 -3.73
N PHE A 317 5.08 -23.05 -3.79
CA PHE A 317 5.92 -23.36 -4.93
C PHE A 317 6.78 -24.59 -4.68
N THR A 318 6.98 -25.38 -5.72
CA THR A 318 8.07 -26.35 -5.81
C THR A 318 9.31 -25.67 -6.39
N SER A 319 10.50 -26.03 -5.91
CA SER A 319 11.77 -25.51 -6.44
C SER A 319 12.44 -26.50 -7.40
N SER A 320 13.10 -25.94 -8.39
CA SER A 320 13.98 -26.63 -9.33
C SER A 320 15.16 -25.72 -9.69
N THR A 321 16.06 -26.20 -10.55
CA THR A 321 17.23 -25.47 -10.99
C THR A 321 17.26 -25.43 -12.52
N ASP A 322 17.50 -24.25 -13.10
CA ASP A 322 17.68 -24.11 -14.55
C ASP A 322 19.02 -24.66 -15.04
N GLY A 323 19.26 -24.63 -16.35
CA GLY A 323 20.52 -25.09 -16.96
C GLY A 323 21.76 -24.30 -16.56
N ASN A 324 21.59 -23.14 -15.90
CA ASN A 324 22.67 -22.27 -15.43
C ASN A 324 22.90 -22.38 -13.91
N GLY A 325 22.16 -23.22 -13.19
CA GLY A 325 22.26 -23.33 -11.74
C GLY A 325 21.37 -22.37 -10.95
N ASN A 326 20.45 -21.64 -11.59
CA ASN A 326 19.57 -20.69 -10.92
C ASN A 326 18.28 -21.32 -10.41
N LEU A 327 17.74 -20.79 -9.33
CA LEU A 327 16.48 -21.23 -8.73
C LEU A 327 15.29 -20.89 -9.65
N VAL A 328 14.45 -21.89 -9.89
CA VAL A 328 13.15 -21.75 -10.54
C VAL A 328 12.08 -22.27 -9.59
N LEU A 329 11.11 -21.43 -9.25
CA LEU A 329 9.96 -21.77 -8.42
C LEU A 329 8.74 -21.99 -9.31
N THR A 330 8.03 -23.10 -9.15
CA THR A 330 6.83 -23.41 -9.94
C THR A 330 5.64 -23.69 -9.03
N TRP A 331 4.55 -22.96 -9.26
CA TRP A 331 3.23 -23.22 -8.70
C TRP A 331 2.44 -24.10 -9.66
N ASP A 332 1.75 -25.10 -9.12
CA ASP A 332 0.96 -26.06 -9.90
C ASP A 332 -0.46 -25.56 -10.24
N GLY A 333 -0.80 -24.31 -9.87
CA GLY A 333 -2.12 -23.72 -10.08
C GLY A 333 -3.16 -24.08 -9.02
N THR A 334 -2.83 -24.93 -8.05
CA THR A 334 -3.80 -25.51 -7.10
C THR A 334 -3.32 -25.54 -5.65
N THR A 335 -2.04 -25.76 -5.40
CA THR A 335 -1.49 -25.92 -4.05
C THR A 335 -1.31 -24.55 -3.42
N MET A 336 -2.11 -24.28 -2.39
CA MET A 336 -2.09 -23.05 -1.62
C MET A 336 -1.67 -23.33 -0.18
N ALA A 337 -1.19 -22.29 0.50
CA ALA A 337 -0.87 -22.31 1.92
C ALA A 337 -1.51 -21.12 2.63
N THR A 338 -2.23 -21.39 3.71
CA THR A 338 -2.78 -20.36 4.57
C THR A 338 -1.67 -19.72 5.41
N ARG A 339 -1.48 -18.40 5.26
CA ARG A 339 -0.45 -17.62 5.97
C ARG A 339 -1.06 -16.38 6.62
N THR A 340 -0.44 -15.91 7.70
CA THR A 340 -0.70 -14.57 8.22
C THR A 340 0.16 -13.60 7.43
N LEU A 341 -0.48 -12.68 6.71
CA LEU A 341 0.18 -11.65 5.93
C LEU A 341 0.10 -10.29 6.64
N ALA A 342 1.09 -9.44 6.39
CA ALA A 342 1.14 -8.05 6.81
C ALA A 342 1.07 -7.12 5.59
N LEU A 343 0.22 -6.10 5.65
CA LEU A 343 0.08 -5.07 4.60
C LEU A 343 1.30 -4.16 4.64
N ILE A 344 1.97 -3.99 3.50
CA ILE A 344 3.19 -3.19 3.41
C ILE A 344 3.05 -2.02 2.43
N GLY A 345 2.11 -2.06 1.50
CA GLY A 345 1.81 -0.95 0.61
C GLY A 345 0.40 -1.03 0.04
N MET A 346 -0.13 0.11 -0.38
CA MET A 346 -1.47 0.21 -0.91
C MET A 346 -1.58 1.39 -1.89
N HIS A 347 -2.30 1.17 -2.99
CA HIS A 347 -2.87 2.25 -3.80
C HIS A 347 -4.35 2.33 -3.52
N VAL A 348 -4.84 3.56 -3.38
CA VAL A 348 -6.26 3.89 -3.31
C VAL A 348 -6.56 4.81 -4.48
N VAL A 349 -7.34 4.32 -5.42
CA VAL A 349 -7.72 5.03 -6.64
C VAL A 349 -9.23 5.22 -6.63
N GLY A 350 -9.73 6.45 -6.81
CA GLY A 350 -11.17 6.66 -6.83
C GLY A 350 -11.61 7.93 -7.54
N SER A 351 -12.78 7.86 -8.19
CA SER A 351 -13.35 9.03 -8.86
C SER A 351 -13.97 9.97 -7.84
N VAL A 352 -13.83 11.28 -8.10
CA VAL A 352 -14.44 12.33 -7.28
C VAL A 352 -15.14 13.34 -8.18
N ALA A 353 -15.94 14.23 -7.60
CA ALA A 353 -16.63 15.28 -8.33
C ALA A 353 -15.67 16.06 -9.24
N GLY A 354 -15.95 16.06 -10.55
CA GLY A 354 -15.14 16.73 -11.57
C GLY A 354 -13.88 15.99 -12.03
N HIS A 355 -13.55 14.82 -11.44
CA HIS A 355 -12.32 14.08 -11.73
C HIS A 355 -12.60 12.63 -12.15
N PRO A 356 -12.98 12.41 -13.43
CA PRO A 356 -13.24 11.08 -13.98
C PRO A 356 -11.98 10.20 -14.12
N GLU A 357 -10.80 10.81 -14.15
CA GLU A 357 -9.49 10.15 -14.19
C GLU A 357 -9.11 9.45 -12.89
N MET A 358 -9.90 9.69 -11.85
CA MET A 358 -9.66 9.25 -10.48
C MET A 358 -8.47 9.95 -9.81
N VAL A 359 -8.49 10.00 -8.49
CA VAL A 359 -7.37 10.44 -7.66
C VAL A 359 -6.59 9.20 -7.27
N TRP A 360 -5.29 9.15 -7.57
CA TRP A 360 -4.44 7.99 -7.34
C TRP A 360 -3.54 8.25 -6.15
N ALA A 361 -3.94 7.77 -4.98
CA ALA A 361 -3.20 7.94 -3.72
C ALA A 361 -2.38 6.69 -3.39
N THR A 362 -1.18 6.89 -2.84
CA THR A 362 -0.26 5.80 -2.51
C THR A 362 0.10 5.83 -1.02
N PHE A 363 0.02 4.67 -0.39
CA PHE A 363 0.36 4.44 1.02
C PHE A 363 1.44 3.40 1.15
N GLU A 364 2.33 3.61 2.10
CA GLU A 364 3.39 2.68 2.42
C GLU A 364 3.57 2.55 3.93
N SER A 365 3.93 1.34 4.37
CA SER A 365 4.40 1.18 5.74
C SER A 365 5.72 1.94 5.96
N LYS A 366 5.85 2.56 7.14
CA LYS A 366 7.10 3.18 7.61
C LYS A 366 8.27 2.20 7.76
N PHE A 367 8.01 0.89 7.70
CA PHE A 367 9.02 -0.17 7.84
C PHE A 367 9.55 -0.70 6.49
N ASN A 368 9.08 -0.20 5.35
CA ASN A 368 9.42 -0.75 4.03
C ASN A 368 10.88 -0.53 3.65
N ALA A 369 11.26 0.74 3.50
CA ALA A 369 12.53 1.16 2.94
C ALA A 369 12.94 2.51 3.55
N PRO A 370 14.25 2.80 3.63
CA PRO A 370 14.72 4.12 4.01
C PRO A 370 14.40 5.17 2.94
N ASP A 371 14.20 6.41 3.36
CA ASP A 371 13.97 7.56 2.49
C ASP A 371 15.29 8.15 1.97
N ASN A 372 15.28 8.58 0.69
CA ASN A 372 16.30 9.48 0.18
C ASN A 372 16.16 10.89 0.80
N SER A 373 17.19 11.74 0.67
CA SER A 373 17.10 13.11 1.18
C SER A 373 16.03 13.92 0.45
N TYR A 374 15.34 14.82 1.17
CA TYR A 374 14.28 15.65 0.60
C TYR A 374 14.21 17.02 1.27
N PHE A 375 13.65 18.01 0.56
CA PHE A 375 13.43 19.35 1.09
C PHE A 375 11.98 19.55 1.53
N TYR A 376 11.77 20.34 2.58
CA TYR A 376 10.45 20.77 3.05
C TYR A 376 10.54 22.14 3.75
N TYR A 377 9.41 22.80 4.00
CA TYR A 377 9.37 24.00 4.84
C TYR A 377 9.15 23.61 6.30
N ASP A 378 10.00 24.10 7.20
CA ASP A 378 9.78 23.95 8.64
C ASP A 378 8.63 24.83 9.15
N ASN A 379 8.32 24.75 10.44
CA ASN A 379 7.25 25.51 11.09
C ASN A 379 7.46 27.04 11.08
N THR A 380 8.65 27.52 10.69
CA THR A 380 8.97 28.93 10.46
C THR A 380 8.98 29.30 8.97
N TYR A 381 8.52 28.38 8.10
CA TYR A 381 8.50 28.50 6.64
C TYR A 381 9.90 28.62 6.00
N ASN A 382 10.94 28.20 6.72
CA ASN A 382 12.29 28.13 6.17
C ASN A 382 12.49 26.80 5.45
N THR A 383 13.20 26.87 4.31
CA THR A 383 13.55 25.66 3.55
C THR A 383 14.56 24.84 4.33
N THR A 384 14.15 23.64 4.72
CA THR A 384 14.96 22.67 5.44
C THR A 384 15.27 21.50 4.51
N ASN A 385 16.53 21.09 4.49
CA ASN A 385 16.93 19.84 3.85
C ASN A 385 16.93 18.74 4.90
N GLN A 386 16.00 17.80 4.78
CA GLN A 386 16.09 16.54 5.48
C GLN A 386 17.17 15.71 4.81
N THR A 387 18.41 15.99 5.21
CA THR A 387 19.57 15.19 4.86
C THR A 387 19.65 14.02 5.82
N CYS A 388 19.92 12.85 5.25
CA CYS A 388 20.42 11.70 6.00
C CYS A 388 21.78 12.07 6.66
N THR A 389 21.77 12.71 7.83
CA THR A 389 23.01 13.05 8.53
C THR A 389 22.99 12.63 10.01
N ASN A 390 24.06 11.95 10.41
CA ASN A 390 24.32 11.33 11.70
C ASN A 390 23.93 12.19 12.91
N GLY A 391 22.92 11.78 13.67
CA GLY A 391 22.70 12.31 15.02
C GLY A 391 21.26 12.30 15.51
N GLY A 392 20.29 12.22 14.60
CA GLY A 392 18.89 12.03 14.93
C GLY A 392 18.31 10.79 14.22
N THR A 393 17.70 9.89 14.96
CA THR A 393 16.83 8.75 14.55
C THR A 393 15.59 8.97 13.60
N SER A 394 15.50 9.99 12.72
CA SER A 394 14.32 10.18 11.82
C SER A 394 14.69 10.58 10.39
N CYS A 395 15.77 10.02 9.89
CA CYS A 395 15.72 9.62 8.48
C CYS A 395 16.59 8.40 8.23
N VAL A 396 17.78 8.28 8.86
CA VAL A 396 18.71 7.16 8.58
C VAL A 396 19.49 6.68 9.81
N LYS A 397 18.86 6.64 11.00
CA LYS A 397 19.46 5.97 12.19
C LYS A 397 18.54 4.97 12.91
N GLN A 398 17.76 4.24 12.14
CA GLN A 398 17.50 2.82 12.40
C GLN A 398 18.13 1.87 11.36
N VAL A 399 19.08 2.34 10.53
CA VAL A 399 20.04 1.41 9.91
C VAL A 399 21.50 1.87 10.08
N PRO A 400 22.12 1.79 11.28
CA PRO A 400 23.56 1.55 11.36
C PRO A 400 23.95 0.37 10.46
N PHE A 401 24.79 0.68 9.48
CA PHE A 401 25.34 -0.18 8.44
C PHE A 401 26.20 -1.36 8.94
N ILE A 402 26.28 -1.54 10.27
CA ILE A 402 26.63 -2.77 10.96
C ILE A 402 25.76 -2.78 12.25
N GLY A 403 24.85 -3.75 12.39
CA GLY A 403 24.15 -4.03 13.65
C GLY A 403 22.80 -3.35 13.89
N ALA A 404 22.09 -2.88 12.86
CA ALA A 404 20.77 -2.27 13.01
C ALA A 404 19.56 -3.18 12.77
N VAL A 405 18.37 -2.71 13.17
CA VAL A 405 17.08 -3.35 12.90
C VAL A 405 16.86 -3.32 11.37
N PRO A 406 16.77 -4.47 10.69
CA PRO A 406 16.53 -4.49 9.25
C PRO A 406 15.16 -3.85 8.95
N THR A 407 15.09 -2.98 7.94
CA THR A 407 13.79 -2.65 7.31
C THR A 407 13.38 -3.82 6.40
N LEU A 408 12.11 -3.89 6.01
CA LEU A 408 11.59 -5.04 5.28
C LEU A 408 12.29 -5.27 3.92
N LEU A 409 12.60 -4.18 3.20
CA LEU A 409 13.17 -4.19 1.85
C LEU A 409 14.60 -3.66 1.81
N TYR A 410 15.29 -3.58 2.95
CA TYR A 410 16.68 -3.11 2.97
C TYR A 410 17.51 -3.84 4.01
N ASN A 411 18.54 -4.55 3.54
CA ASN A 411 19.32 -5.45 4.37
C ASN A 411 20.60 -4.86 4.96
N GLY A 412 20.83 -3.54 4.84
CA GLY A 412 21.89 -2.82 5.57
C GLY A 412 23.33 -3.29 5.34
N LYS A 413 23.58 -4.24 4.43
CA LYS A 413 24.89 -4.84 4.16
C LYS A 413 25.81 -3.98 3.28
N LEU A 414 25.33 -2.85 2.78
CA LEU A 414 26.08 -1.98 1.87
C LEU A 414 26.67 -0.83 2.66
N THR A 415 27.90 -0.39 2.44
CA THR A 415 28.46 0.78 3.14
C THR A 415 27.82 2.12 2.74
N SER A 416 26.93 2.10 1.73
CA SER A 416 26.17 3.23 1.20
C SER A 416 24.83 2.74 0.64
N ALA A 417 23.84 3.65 0.54
CA ALA A 417 22.57 3.34 -0.11
C ALA A 417 22.79 2.90 -1.57
N PRO A 418 22.04 1.90 -2.07
CA PRO A 418 22.19 1.44 -3.44
C PRO A 418 21.89 2.59 -4.41
N THR A 419 22.79 2.80 -5.37
CA THR A 419 22.62 3.80 -6.43
C THR A 419 21.60 3.38 -7.49
N SER A 420 21.19 2.10 -7.48
CA SER A 420 20.19 1.51 -8.37
C SER A 420 19.48 0.34 -7.69
N ILE A 421 18.18 0.17 -7.99
CA ILE A 421 17.40 -0.98 -7.55
C ILE A 421 17.53 -2.09 -8.61
N ALA A 422 18.08 -3.24 -8.23
CA ALA A 422 18.26 -4.37 -9.14
C ALA A 422 17.14 -5.40 -8.97
N GLN A 423 16.54 -5.83 -10.09
CA GLN A 423 15.62 -6.95 -10.13
C GLN A 423 16.41 -8.27 -9.96
N THR A 424 16.08 -9.04 -8.93
CA THR A 424 16.77 -10.30 -8.58
C THR A 424 15.96 -11.56 -8.89
N ALA A 425 14.70 -11.38 -9.23
CA ALA A 425 13.81 -12.42 -9.71
C ALA A 425 12.72 -11.81 -10.61
N SER A 426 12.22 -12.61 -11.54
CA SER A 426 11.19 -12.22 -12.50
C SER A 426 10.11 -13.30 -12.60
N SER A 427 8.91 -12.90 -13.02
CA SER A 427 7.83 -13.83 -13.35
C SER A 427 7.78 -14.04 -14.88
N ALA A 428 7.85 -15.31 -15.31
CA ALA A 428 7.93 -15.62 -16.75
C ALA A 428 6.57 -15.81 -17.43
N ASN A 429 5.52 -16.25 -16.72
CA ASN A 429 4.21 -16.58 -17.29
C ASN A 429 3.11 -16.30 -16.25
N ASN A 430 1.89 -16.00 -16.72
CA ASN A 430 0.67 -15.78 -15.92
C ASN A 430 0.50 -16.82 -14.79
N ASP A 431 1.07 -16.54 -13.62
CA ASP A 431 0.87 -17.23 -12.34
C ASP A 431 1.72 -18.45 -12.00
N GLY A 432 2.49 -19.03 -12.92
CA GLY A 432 3.10 -20.34 -12.68
C GLY A 432 4.52 -20.32 -12.10
N THR A 433 5.35 -19.32 -12.44
CA THR A 433 6.80 -19.49 -12.31
C THR A 433 7.55 -18.22 -11.92
N ILE A 434 8.39 -18.33 -10.88
CA ILE A 434 9.37 -17.30 -10.52
C ILE A 434 10.77 -17.79 -10.89
N ASN A 435 11.49 -17.00 -11.68
CA ASN A 435 12.88 -17.27 -12.05
C ASN A 435 13.81 -16.33 -11.29
N SER A 436 14.74 -16.89 -10.55
CA SER A 436 15.80 -16.12 -9.89
C SER A 436 17.02 -15.96 -10.78
N VAL A 437 17.82 -14.93 -10.52
CA VAL A 437 19.15 -14.74 -11.15
C VAL A 437 20.27 -15.48 -10.42
N ALA A 438 19.95 -16.27 -9.39
CA ALA A 438 20.90 -16.98 -8.55
C ALA A 438 20.33 -18.32 -8.08
N ALA A 439 21.18 -19.17 -7.50
CA ALA A 439 20.79 -20.47 -6.92
C ALA A 439 19.81 -20.36 -5.74
N THR A 440 19.59 -19.15 -5.21
CA THR A 440 18.63 -18.84 -4.14
C THR A 440 17.98 -17.50 -4.42
N LEU A 441 16.77 -17.25 -3.89
CA LEU A 441 16.19 -15.91 -3.93
C LEU A 441 17.11 -14.91 -3.21
N VAL A 442 17.45 -13.82 -3.91
CA VAL A 442 18.26 -12.73 -3.38
C VAL A 442 17.34 -11.59 -2.98
N PRO A 443 17.29 -11.18 -1.70
CA PRO A 443 16.48 -10.07 -1.26
C PRO A 443 16.78 -8.77 -2.02
N THR A 444 15.73 -8.04 -2.36
CA THR A 444 15.83 -6.74 -3.03
C THR A 444 16.24 -5.69 -2.00
N ASN A 445 17.22 -4.83 -2.35
CA ASN A 445 17.55 -3.65 -1.54
C ASN A 445 16.90 -2.42 -2.16
N VAL A 446 15.98 -1.81 -1.43
CA VAL A 446 15.15 -0.70 -1.86
C VAL A 446 15.46 0.53 -1.02
N VAL A 447 15.43 1.68 -1.68
CA VAL A 447 15.40 3.02 -1.08
C VAL A 447 14.18 3.71 -1.70
N ARG A 448 13.44 4.50 -0.92
CA ARG A 448 12.38 5.36 -1.46
C ARG A 448 13.03 6.59 -2.07
N LEU A 449 13.17 6.59 -3.40
CA LEU A 449 13.95 7.61 -4.13
C LEU A 449 13.30 8.99 -4.09
N ASN A 450 11.96 9.02 -4.12
CA ASN A 450 11.13 10.22 -4.02
C ASN A 450 10.14 10.06 -2.86
N PRO A 451 10.54 10.35 -1.60
CA PRO A 451 9.74 10.04 -0.40
C PRO A 451 8.33 10.62 -0.35
N TRP A 452 8.10 11.70 -1.11
CA TRP A 452 6.85 12.44 -1.21
C TRP A 452 6.36 12.49 -2.66
N GLY A 453 6.73 11.48 -3.45
CA GLY A 453 6.38 11.36 -4.86
C GLY A 453 6.79 12.55 -5.72
N SER A 454 7.85 13.27 -5.33
CA SER A 454 8.42 14.39 -6.07
C SER A 454 9.92 14.26 -6.22
N GLN A 455 10.42 14.51 -7.43
CA GLN A 455 11.85 14.59 -7.69
C GLN A 455 12.44 15.82 -7.02
N GLN A 456 13.45 15.61 -6.18
CA GLN A 456 14.05 16.69 -5.40
C GLN A 456 14.88 17.62 -6.30
N PRO A 457 14.73 18.95 -6.16
CA PRO A 457 15.54 19.89 -6.92
C PRO A 457 17.01 19.84 -6.46
N SER A 458 17.94 20.10 -7.38
CA SER A 458 19.37 20.19 -7.06
C SER A 458 19.70 21.35 -6.11
N THR A 459 18.87 22.39 -6.10
CA THR A 459 18.98 23.57 -5.24
C THR A 459 17.61 23.95 -4.68
N ALA A 460 17.55 24.25 -3.39
CA ALA A 460 16.32 24.57 -2.70
C ALA A 460 15.97 26.07 -2.88
N ALA A 461 15.22 26.39 -3.93
CA ALA A 461 14.68 27.74 -4.13
C ALA A 461 13.46 27.97 -3.23
N VAL A 462 13.31 29.18 -2.69
CA VAL A 462 12.10 29.62 -1.97
C VAL A 462 10.91 29.60 -2.94
N ALA A 463 9.76 29.08 -2.51
CA ALA A 463 8.54 28.88 -3.31
C ALA A 463 8.62 27.80 -4.42
N ASN A 464 9.38 26.72 -4.18
CA ASN A 464 9.43 25.57 -5.08
C ASN A 464 8.22 24.63 -4.85
N SER A 465 7.52 24.25 -5.94
CA SER A 465 6.33 23.37 -5.89
C SER A 465 6.62 21.97 -5.32
N VAL A 466 7.84 21.44 -5.50
CA VAL A 466 8.27 20.18 -4.88
C VAL A 466 8.34 20.32 -3.36
N ILE A 467 8.90 21.42 -2.86
CA ILE A 467 9.01 21.66 -1.42
C ILE A 467 7.63 21.87 -0.82
N THR A 468 6.75 22.60 -1.50
CA THR A 468 5.33 22.73 -1.14
C THR A 468 4.63 21.38 -1.06
N ASN A 469 4.77 20.54 -2.09
CA ASN A 469 4.19 19.20 -2.13
C ASN A 469 4.67 18.33 -0.95
N ASN A 470 5.98 18.26 -0.73
CA ASN A 470 6.56 17.50 0.37
C ASN A 470 6.07 18.00 1.72
N THR A 471 5.96 19.32 1.89
CA THR A 471 5.47 19.94 3.12
C THR A 471 4.00 19.65 3.36
N ASN A 472 3.17 19.69 2.31
CA ASN A 472 1.77 19.30 2.38
C ASN A 472 1.64 17.87 2.92
N LEU A 473 2.28 16.89 2.30
CA LEU A 473 2.21 15.48 2.73
C LEU A 473 2.78 15.27 4.13
N LEU A 474 3.98 15.80 4.42
CA LEU A 474 4.60 15.68 5.73
C LEU A 474 3.75 16.30 6.85
N SER A 475 3.12 17.46 6.60
CA SER A 475 2.24 18.11 7.57
C SER A 475 0.92 17.37 7.75
N LEU A 476 0.36 16.80 6.68
CA LEU A 476 -0.80 15.93 6.72
C LEU A 476 -0.52 14.69 7.59
N ASP A 477 0.49 13.90 7.21
CA ASP A 477 0.83 12.65 7.89
C ASP A 477 1.13 12.88 9.37
N LEU A 478 2.01 13.84 9.71
CA LEU A 478 2.37 14.09 11.11
C LEU A 478 1.18 14.58 11.95
N SER A 479 0.29 15.39 11.38
CA SER A 479 -0.91 15.85 12.08
C SER A 479 -1.92 14.72 12.31
N VAL A 480 -2.08 13.81 11.34
CA VAL A 480 -2.99 12.67 11.44
C VAL A 480 -2.41 11.59 12.36
N ASP A 481 -1.12 11.27 12.23
CA ASP A 481 -0.40 10.35 13.11
C ASP A 481 -0.51 10.74 14.58
N GLY A 482 -0.26 12.02 14.89
CA GLY A 482 -0.35 12.54 16.25
C GLY A 482 -1.72 12.31 16.90
N GLN A 483 -2.78 12.34 16.09
CA GLN A 483 -4.15 12.11 16.53
C GLN A 483 -4.49 10.61 16.58
N LEU A 484 -3.99 9.82 15.63
CA LEU A 484 -4.16 8.37 15.58
C LEU A 484 -3.53 7.69 16.79
N LEU A 485 -2.37 8.13 17.26
CA LEU A 485 -1.65 7.51 18.39
C LEU A 485 -2.49 7.41 19.68
N THR A 486 -3.51 8.24 19.84
CA THR A 486 -4.43 8.25 20.99
C THR A 486 -5.84 7.77 20.65
N THR A 487 -6.07 7.28 19.43
CA THR A 487 -7.38 6.95 18.87
C THR A 487 -7.59 5.44 18.77
N GLY A 488 -8.44 4.89 19.64
CA GLY A 488 -8.78 3.45 19.65
C GLY A 488 -7.56 2.55 19.87
N THR A 489 -7.74 1.23 19.74
CA THR A 489 -6.64 0.25 19.90
C THR A 489 -5.80 0.05 18.65
N ASN A 490 -6.34 0.37 17.47
CA ASN A 490 -5.67 0.25 16.16
C ASN A 490 -4.98 1.55 15.72
N GLY A 491 -5.13 2.65 16.47
CA GLY A 491 -4.53 3.95 16.15
C GLY A 491 -3.02 3.89 15.85
N PRO A 492 -2.18 3.28 16.71
CA PRO A 492 -0.76 3.11 16.44
C PRO A 492 -0.43 2.28 15.18
N VAL A 493 -1.30 1.34 14.81
CA VAL A 493 -1.15 0.59 13.55
C VAL A 493 -1.42 1.50 12.36
N LEU A 494 -2.54 2.23 12.37
CA LEU A 494 -2.89 3.14 11.29
C LEU A 494 -1.85 4.25 11.11
N ALA A 495 -1.30 4.77 12.22
CA ALA A 495 -0.21 5.74 12.24
C ALA A 495 1.14 5.18 11.76
N SER A 496 1.21 3.90 11.38
CA SER A 496 2.42 3.27 10.84
C SER A 496 2.41 3.16 9.31
N TYR A 497 1.40 3.76 8.68
CA TYR A 497 1.30 3.93 7.24
C TYR A 497 1.34 5.42 6.89
N THR A 498 2.07 5.76 5.84
CA THR A 498 2.30 7.15 5.39
C THR A 498 1.74 7.30 4.00
N GLN A 499 1.05 8.41 3.73
CA GLN A 499 0.66 8.78 2.38
C GLN A 499 1.89 9.35 1.65
N VAL A 500 2.45 8.56 0.74
CA VAL A 500 3.63 8.96 -0.05
C VAL A 500 3.27 10.05 -1.06
N GLY A 501 2.01 10.12 -1.47
CA GLY A 501 1.51 11.15 -2.36
C GLY A 501 0.17 10.78 -2.99
N SER A 502 -0.35 11.73 -3.77
CA SER A 502 -1.43 11.47 -4.73
C SER A 502 -1.14 12.17 -6.05
N ILE A 503 -1.62 11.60 -7.15
CA ILE A 503 -1.58 12.19 -8.49
C ILE A 503 -2.97 12.19 -9.12
N TRP A 504 -3.30 13.27 -9.84
CA TRP A 504 -4.57 13.44 -10.57
C TRP A 504 -4.34 14.39 -11.77
N SER A 505 -5.39 14.69 -12.53
CA SER A 505 -5.33 15.59 -13.68
C SER A 505 -6.28 16.78 -13.56
N ASN A 506 -6.37 17.62 -14.59
CA ASN A 506 -7.38 18.68 -14.71
C ASN A 506 -8.78 18.15 -15.06
N GLY A 507 -9.21 17.00 -14.53
CA GLY A 507 -10.50 16.38 -14.85
C GLY A 507 -10.54 15.72 -16.23
N VAL A 508 -9.37 15.55 -16.86
CA VAL A 508 -9.23 15.01 -18.21
C VAL A 508 -8.47 13.70 -18.10
N ILE A 509 -9.07 12.60 -18.58
CA ILE A 509 -8.38 11.31 -18.58
C ILE A 509 -6.96 11.49 -19.16
N PRO A 510 -5.93 11.00 -18.45
CA PRO A 510 -4.57 11.12 -18.89
C PRO A 510 -4.40 10.81 -20.38
N PHE A 511 -3.52 11.56 -21.04
CA PHE A 511 -3.11 11.38 -22.45
C PHE A 511 -4.14 11.80 -23.50
N LEU A 512 -5.24 12.46 -23.09
CA LEU A 512 -6.06 13.25 -24.00
C LEU A 512 -5.45 14.63 -24.23
N PHE A 513 -5.92 15.32 -25.27
CA PHE A 513 -5.48 16.68 -25.57
C PHE A 513 -5.78 17.62 -24.38
N ASN A 514 -4.79 18.43 -23.97
CA ASN A 514 -4.82 19.33 -22.81
C ASN A 514 -4.82 18.68 -21.41
N THR A 515 -4.53 17.38 -21.27
CA THR A 515 -4.29 16.82 -19.93
C THR A 515 -3.10 17.51 -19.26
N GLN A 516 -3.30 17.98 -18.04
CA GLN A 516 -2.25 18.42 -17.12
C GLN A 516 -2.28 17.54 -15.86
N LEU A 517 -1.12 17.10 -15.39
CA LEU A 517 -0.98 16.33 -14.15
C LEU A 517 -0.64 17.23 -12.96
N PHE A 518 -1.12 16.86 -11.77
CA PHE A 518 -0.96 17.61 -10.52
C PHE A 518 -0.55 16.70 -9.35
N GLY A 519 -0.08 17.32 -8.27
CA GLY A 519 0.36 16.64 -7.06
C GLY A 519 1.74 15.99 -7.18
N SER A 520 1.82 14.73 -6.79
CA SER A 520 3.07 13.97 -6.65
C SER A 520 3.50 13.35 -8.00
N LEU A 521 4.16 14.14 -8.85
CA LEU A 521 4.44 13.79 -10.25
C LEU A 521 5.43 12.64 -10.48
N TYR A 522 6.16 12.21 -9.45
CA TYR A 522 7.11 11.08 -9.45
C TYR A 522 6.70 10.00 -8.45
N LEU A 523 5.38 9.87 -8.20
CA LEU A 523 4.81 8.90 -7.28
C LEU A 523 5.04 7.47 -7.77
N ALA A 524 5.75 6.68 -6.97
CA ALA A 524 6.03 5.28 -7.20
C ALA A 524 6.13 4.57 -5.85
N ASN A 525 5.29 3.55 -5.61
CA ASN A 525 5.29 2.79 -4.37
C ASN A 525 6.49 1.85 -4.34
N THR A 526 7.26 1.85 -3.26
CA THR A 526 8.43 0.97 -3.10
C THR A 526 8.09 -0.53 -3.13
N THR A 527 6.81 -0.90 -3.02
CA THR A 527 6.34 -2.28 -3.05
C THR A 527 5.65 -2.68 -4.36
N MET A 528 5.19 -1.74 -5.19
CA MET A 528 4.41 -2.00 -6.41
C MET A 528 5.02 -1.42 -7.68
N GLU A 529 5.77 -0.33 -7.58
CA GLU A 529 6.52 0.34 -8.65
C GLU A 529 8.03 0.45 -8.31
N THR A 530 8.51 -0.38 -7.37
CA THR A 530 9.90 -0.52 -6.93
C THR A 530 10.95 -0.26 -8.02
N PHE A 531 10.87 -0.96 -9.15
CA PHE A 531 11.86 -0.93 -10.21
C PHE A 531 11.65 0.19 -11.24
N GLU A 532 10.55 0.94 -11.14
CA GLU A 532 10.24 2.09 -12.00
C GLU A 532 10.48 3.43 -11.32
N GLN A 533 10.93 3.41 -10.06
CA GLN A 533 11.41 4.62 -9.39
C GLN A 533 12.55 5.27 -10.20
N SER A 534 12.42 6.56 -10.50
CA SER A 534 13.41 7.33 -11.27
C SER A 534 14.13 8.36 -10.39
N THR A 535 15.46 8.46 -10.57
CA THR A 535 16.32 9.50 -9.96
C THR A 535 16.72 10.59 -10.94
N THR A 536 16.82 10.27 -12.24
CA THR A 536 17.17 11.22 -13.29
C THR A 536 15.94 12.00 -13.73
N GLN A 537 16.11 13.28 -14.10
CA GLN A 537 15.11 14.04 -14.87
C GLN A 537 14.90 13.30 -16.20
N ASN A 538 14.02 12.31 -16.17
CA ASN A 538 13.51 11.71 -17.37
C ASN A 538 12.38 12.66 -17.84
N PRO A 539 12.43 13.19 -19.07
CA PRO A 539 11.37 14.07 -19.57
C PRO A 539 9.97 13.44 -19.49
N THR A 540 9.88 12.11 -19.40
CA THR A 540 8.68 11.40 -18.96
C THR A 540 8.86 10.97 -17.50
N ALA A 541 8.31 11.74 -16.56
CA ALA A 541 8.20 11.30 -15.17
C ALA A 541 7.63 9.87 -15.14
N GLN A 542 8.19 8.97 -14.33
CA GLN A 542 7.67 7.62 -14.13
C GLN A 542 6.71 7.67 -12.93
N ASN A 543 5.43 7.85 -13.22
CA ASN A 543 4.36 7.76 -12.24
C ASN A 543 3.30 6.78 -12.75
N CYS A 544 2.23 6.57 -11.99
CA CYS A 544 1.15 5.66 -12.36
C CYS A 544 0.65 5.91 -13.80
N PHE A 545 0.42 7.16 -14.18
CA PHE A 545 -0.11 7.47 -15.51
C PHE A 545 0.84 7.11 -16.65
N THR A 546 2.15 7.09 -16.43
CA THR A 546 3.13 6.67 -17.45
C THR A 546 2.85 5.26 -17.98
N CYS A 547 2.47 4.34 -17.09
CA CYS A 547 2.09 2.97 -17.46
C CYS A 547 0.63 2.86 -17.94
N HIS A 548 -0.24 3.79 -17.54
CA HIS A 548 -1.65 3.84 -17.91
C HIS A 548 -1.91 4.80 -19.07
N SER A 549 -0.98 4.86 -20.04
CA SER A 549 -0.93 5.92 -21.04
C SER A 549 -1.68 5.73 -22.35
N THR A 550 -2.23 4.54 -22.53
CA THR A 550 -2.80 4.11 -23.82
C THR A 550 -4.31 3.90 -23.77
N SER A 551 -4.94 4.06 -22.61
CA SER A 551 -6.30 3.59 -22.36
C SER A 551 -7.18 4.73 -21.80
N PRO A 552 -8.04 5.36 -22.63
CA PRO A 552 -8.91 6.45 -22.20
C PRO A 552 -10.16 5.97 -21.44
N GLY A 553 -10.81 6.88 -20.72
CA GLY A 553 -12.00 6.60 -19.93
C GLY A 553 -11.78 5.55 -18.85
N ALA A 554 -12.80 4.74 -18.58
CA ALA A 554 -12.75 3.69 -17.58
C ALA A 554 -11.68 2.61 -17.87
N THR A 555 -11.27 2.48 -19.13
CA THR A 555 -10.18 1.57 -19.54
C THR A 555 -8.80 2.01 -19.05
N VAL A 556 -8.68 3.22 -18.47
CA VAL A 556 -7.50 3.62 -17.70
C VAL A 556 -7.19 2.61 -16.60
N SER A 557 -8.22 1.97 -16.03
CA SER A 557 -8.05 0.77 -15.22
C SER A 557 -7.93 -0.45 -16.12
N HIS A 558 -6.81 -1.15 -16.03
CA HIS A 558 -6.58 -2.39 -16.74
C HIS A 558 -7.52 -3.52 -16.32
N VAL A 559 -8.10 -3.46 -15.10
CA VAL A 559 -9.05 -4.47 -14.65
C VAL A 559 -10.46 -4.23 -15.19
N PHE A 560 -10.79 -3.02 -15.65
CA PHE A 560 -12.12 -2.69 -16.17
C PHE A 560 -12.48 -3.42 -17.48
N ASN A 561 -11.47 -3.87 -18.23
CA ASN A 561 -11.61 -4.45 -19.57
C ASN A 561 -12.34 -5.80 -19.63
#